data_AF-A0A2D4QX17-F1
#
_entry.id   AF-A0A2D4QX17-F1
#
_cell.length_a   1.000
_cell.length_b   1.000
_cell.length_c   1.000
_cell.angle_alpha   90.00
_cell.angle_beta   90.00
_cell.angle_gamma   90.00
#
_symmetry.space_group_name_H-M   'P 1'
#
loop_
_entity.id
_entity.type
_entity.pdbx_description
1 polymer ?
#
loop_
_entity_poly.entity_id
_entity_poly.type
_entity_poly.pdbx_seq_one_letter_code
_entity_poly.pdbx_strand_id
1 'polypeptide(L)' 'MKITKSYTKRKQYRRTIEELRRLTDQELNDIGINRGDIHSIARMDSDMNTNLRGWV' A
#
# COMPACT_ATOMS: atom_id res chain seq x y z
N MET A 1 -17.44 14.41 -7.26
CA MET A 1 -17.73 13.35 -6.26
C MET A 1 -16.42 12.89 -5.60
N LYS A 2 -16.20 13.16 -4.30
CA LYS A 2 -14.93 12.87 -3.58
C LYS A 2 -14.90 11.52 -2.82
N ILE A 3 -16.07 10.89 -2.62
CA ILE A 3 -16.26 9.68 -1.79
C ILE A 3 -15.62 8.44 -2.44
N THR A 4 -15.66 8.33 -3.77
CA THR A 4 -15.09 7.19 -4.49
C THR A 4 -13.56 7.16 -4.39
N LYS A 5 -12.90 8.33 -4.41
CA LYS A 5 -11.45 8.44 -4.25
C LYS A 5 -10.98 8.08 -2.84
N SER A 6 -11.66 8.55 -1.79
CA SER A 6 -11.30 8.17 -0.41
C SER A 6 -11.54 6.68 -0.13
N TYR A 7 -12.62 6.11 -0.70
CA TYR A 7 -12.90 4.67 -0.60
C TYR A 7 -11.82 3.81 -1.27
N THR A 8 -11.41 4.19 -2.49
CA THR A 8 -10.38 3.46 -3.24
C THR A 8 -9.02 3.49 -2.56
N LYS A 9 -8.61 4.63 -1.99
CA LYS A 9 -7.39 4.74 -1.17
C LYS A 9 -7.41 3.80 0.04
N ARG A 10 -8.52 3.79 0.79
CA ARG A 10 -8.67 2.91 1.97
C ARG A 10 -8.63 1.43 1.58
N LYS A 11 -9.17 1.08 0.41
CA LYS A 11 -9.11 -0.28 -0.13
C LYS A 11 -7.68 -0.68 -0.50
N GLN A 12 -6.92 0.19 -1.16
CA GLN A 12 -5.51 -0.04 -1.50
C GLN A 12 -4.67 -0.21 -0.23
N TYR A 13 -4.78 0.72 0.71
CA TYR A 13 -4.10 0.65 2.01
C TYR A 13 -4.32 -0.71 2.71
N ARG A 14 -5.59 -1.15 2.80
CA ARG A 14 -5.92 -2.43 3.44
C ARG A 14 -5.35 -3.62 2.67
N ARG A 15 -5.41 -3.58 1.34
CA ARG A 15 -4.87 -4.64 0.49
C ARG A 15 -3.37 -4.80 0.69
N THR A 16 -2.61 -3.70 0.65
CA THR A 16 -1.15 -3.71 0.84
C THR A 16 -0.78 -4.25 2.22
N ILE A 17 -1.53 -3.88 3.26
CA ILE A 17 -1.34 -4.45 4.60
C ILE A 17 -1.62 -5.96 4.61
N GLU A 18 -2.72 -6.42 4.02
CA GLU A 18 -3.09 -7.83 4.00
C GLU A 18 -2.08 -8.67 3.20
N GLU A 19 -1.57 -8.15 2.08
CA GLU A 19 -0.54 -8.80 1.27
C GLU A 19 0.80 -8.89 2.02
N LEU A 20 1.29 -7.79 2.59
CA LEU A 20 2.56 -7.78 3.34
C LEU A 20 2.49 -8.57 4.66
N ARG A 21 1.34 -8.58 5.35
CA ARG A 21 1.19 -9.35 6.60
C ARG A 21 1.17 -10.86 6.39
N ARG A 22 0.84 -11.34 5.18
CA ARG A 22 0.88 -12.76 4.82
C ARG A 22 2.32 -13.27 4.68
N LEU A 23 3.27 -12.39 4.42
CA LEU A 23 4.68 -12.73 4.35
C LEU A 23 5.25 -12.98 5.76
N THR A 24 6.18 -13.92 5.82
CA THR A 24 7.01 -14.20 6.99
C THR A 24 8.04 -13.09 7.20
N ASP A 25 8.66 -13.06 8.38
CA ASP A 25 9.68 -12.06 8.69
C ASP A 25 10.90 -12.21 7.77
N GLN A 26 11.22 -13.44 7.38
CA GLN A 26 12.30 -13.72 6.44
C GLN A 26 11.97 -13.19 5.03
N GLU A 27 10.79 -13.50 4.49
CA GLU A 27 10.38 -12.99 3.17
C GLU A 27 10.30 -11.46 3.12
N LEU A 28 9.87 -10.82 4.22
CA LEU A 28 9.89 -9.36 4.34
C LEU A 28 11.33 -8.82 4.37
N ASN A 29 12.23 -9.48 5.11
CA ASN A 29 13.65 -9.11 5.14
C ASN A 29 14.34 -9.31 3.79
N ASP A 30 13.96 -10.35 3.03
CA ASP A 30 14.51 -10.62 1.69
C ASP A 30 14.21 -9.49 0.69
N ILE A 31 13.08 -8.79 0.89
CA ILE A 31 12.71 -7.59 0.13
C ILE A 31 13.07 -6.29 0.84
N GLY A 32 13.79 -6.36 1.96
CA GLY A 32 14.29 -5.20 2.71
C GLY A 32 13.23 -4.42 3.49
N ILE A 33 12.13 -5.06 3.89
CA ILE A 33 11.01 -4.46 4.64
C ILE A 33 10.96 -5.03 6.05
N ASN A 34 10.82 -4.17 7.06
CA ASN A 34 10.49 -4.62 8.41
C ASN A 34 8.96 -4.64 8.62
N ARG A 35 8.44 -5.51 9.51
CA ARG A 35 7.01 -5.48 9.91
C ARG A 35 6.54 -4.11 10.40
N GLY A 36 7.42 -3.33 11.05
CA GLY A 36 7.13 -1.97 11.48
C GLY A 36 6.81 -1.02 10.32
N ASP A 37 7.39 -1.26 9.15
CA ASP A 37 7.28 -0.39 7.97
C ASP A 37 6.00 -0.62 7.17
N ILE A 38 5.33 -1.77 7.36
CA ILE A 38 4.13 -2.17 6.60
C ILE A 38 3.06 -1.06 6.57
N HIS A 39 2.82 -0.39 7.71
CA HIS A 39 1.85 0.69 7.80
C HIS A 39 2.28 1.95 7.05
N SER A 40 3.57 2.29 7.08
CA SER A 40 4.14 3.44 6.38
C SER A 40 4.07 3.23 4.86
N ILE A 41 4.51 2.05 4.40
CA ILE A 41 4.49 1.65 2.98
C ILE A 41 3.06 1.62 2.44
N ALA A 42 2.13 0.98 3.15
CA ALA A 42 0.73 0.92 2.74
C ALA A 42 0.10 2.31 2.62
N ARG A 43 0.50 3.25 3.49
CA ARG A 43 0.02 4.64 3.43
C ARG A 43 0.58 5.37 2.22
N MET A 44 1.89 5.22 1.97
CA MET A 44 2.57 5.82 0.82
C MET A 44 1.94 5.37 -0.51
N ASP A 45 1.67 4.07 -0.67
CA ASP A 45 1.01 3.52 -1.85
C ASP A 45 -0.41 4.12 -2.06
N SER A 46 -1.20 4.20 -0.99
CA SER A 46 -2.54 4.77 -1.04
C SER A 46 -2.59 6.28 -1.33
N ASP A 47 -1.49 6.99 -1.08
CA ASP A 47 -1.39 8.43 -1.29
C ASP A 47 -0.77 8.83 -2.63
N MET A 48 -0.33 7.87 -3.44
CA MET A 48 0.18 8.15 -4.79
C MET A 48 -0.85 8.91 -5.66
N ASN A 49 -0.34 9.88 -6.42
CA ASN A 49 -1.14 10.77 -7.24
C ASN A 49 -1.83 10.00 -8.38
N THR A 50 -3.16 9.92 -8.34
CA THR A 50 -3.97 9.23 -9.35
C THR A 50 -3.82 9.79 -10.76
N ASN A 51 -3.33 11.03 -10.90
CA ASN A 51 -3.17 11.71 -12.19
C ASN A 51 -1.94 11.19 -12.98
N LEU A 52 -1.07 10.40 -12.36
CA LEU A 52 0.10 9.78 -13.01
C LEU A 52 -0.24 8.47 -13.75
N ARG A 53 -1.46 7.95 -13.62
CA ARG A 53 -1.89 6.66 -14.23
C ARG A 53 -2.23 6.73 -15.72
N GLY A 54 -2.17 7.92 -16.34
CA GLY A 54 -2.60 8.16 -17.73
C GLY A 54 -1.49 8.61 -18.67
N TRP A 55 -0.22 8.49 -18.26
CA TRP A 55 0.95 8.80 -19.10
C TRP A 55 1.69 7.51 -19.45
N VAL A 56 1.02 6.64 -20.20
CA VAL A 56 1.63 5.51 -20.93
C VAL A 56 0.92 5.33 -22.26
#